data_AF-A0A259MCD6-F1
#
_entry.id   AF-A0A259MCD6-F1
#
_cell.length_a   1.000
_cell.length_b   1.000
_cell.length_c   1.000
_cell.angle_alpha   90.00
_cell.angle_beta   90.00
_cell.angle_gamma   90.00
#
_symmetry.space_group_name_H-M   'P 1'
#
loop_
_entity.id
_entity.type
_entity.pdbx_description
1 polymer ?
#
loop_
_entity_poly.entity_id
_entity_poly.type
_entity_poly.pdbx_seq_one_letter_code
_entity_poly.pdbx_strand_id
1 'polypeptide(L)'
;MTKRPDWRSPEYVDALKNLDRAGFAWEFLRRNPAYREDYDELAEDPDESGLSSETVGGNWGLSFRPRSGPRCVSCAGIMAP
;
A
#
# COMPACT_ATOMS: atom_id res chain seq x y z
N MET A 1 2.38 -1.18 -32.83
CA MET A 1 2.40 0.13 -32.13
C MET A 1 1.17 0.19 -31.23
N THR A 2 1.33 0.04 -29.92
CA THR A 2 0.22 0.20 -28.96
C THR A 2 -0.21 1.66 -28.94
N LYS A 3 -1.48 1.92 -29.27
CA LYS A 3 -2.05 3.26 -29.27
C LYS A 3 -1.98 3.81 -27.84
N ARG A 4 -1.57 5.07 -27.67
CA ARG A 4 -1.58 5.74 -26.36
C ARG A 4 -3.01 5.74 -25.80
N PRO A 5 -3.21 5.45 -24.50
CA PRO A 5 -4.53 5.51 -23.88
C PRO A 5 -5.15 6.89 -24.09
N ASP A 6 -6.38 6.92 -24.60
CA ASP A 6 -7.14 8.16 -24.71
C ASP A 6 -7.81 8.46 -23.38
N TRP A 7 -7.24 9.40 -22.64
CA TRP A 7 -7.73 9.81 -21.33
C TRP A 7 -9.09 10.52 -21.38
N ARG A 8 -9.55 10.95 -22.58
CA ARG A 8 -10.88 11.51 -22.79
C ARG A 8 -11.90 10.47 -23.24
N SER A 9 -11.51 9.20 -23.36
CA SER A 9 -12.46 8.14 -23.67
C SER A 9 -13.55 8.07 -22.59
N PRO A 10 -14.83 7.90 -22.98
CA PRO A 10 -15.93 7.79 -22.02
C PRO A 10 -15.70 6.67 -20.99
N GLU A 11 -15.09 5.57 -21.41
CA GLU A 11 -14.76 4.43 -20.55
C GLU A 11 -13.84 4.82 -19.38
N TYR A 12 -12.82 5.65 -19.63
CA TYR A 12 -11.93 6.14 -18.57
C TYR A 12 -12.65 7.08 -17.62
N VAL A 13 -13.48 7.97 -18.17
CA VAL A 13 -14.26 8.92 -17.37
C VAL A 13 -15.26 8.19 -16.47
N ASP A 14 -15.96 7.19 -17.00
CA ASP A 14 -16.94 6.42 -16.25
C ASP A 14 -16.29 5.53 -15.20
N ALA A 15 -15.14 4.92 -15.50
CA ALA A 15 -14.35 4.20 -14.51
C ALA A 15 -13.93 5.10 -13.34
N LEU A 16 -13.46 6.33 -13.61
CA LEU A 16 -13.06 7.27 -12.56
C LEU A 16 -14.24 7.81 -11.75
N LYS A 17 -15.40 8.04 -12.38
CA LYS A 17 -16.61 8.51 -11.68
C LYS A 17 -17.15 7.51 -10.66
N ASN A 18 -16.91 6.22 -10.88
CA ASN A 18 -17.37 5.17 -9.99
C ASN A 18 -16.46 4.98 -8.75
N LEU A 19 -15.33 5.68 -8.69
CA LEU A 19 -14.42 5.62 -7.55
C LEU A 19 -14.84 6.65 -6.49
N ASP A 20 -14.75 6.24 -5.24
CA ASP A 20 -14.78 7.17 -4.12
C ASP A 20 -13.47 7.97 -4.06
N ARG A 21 -13.40 8.94 -3.12
CA ARG A 21 -12.22 9.80 -2.99
C ARG A 21 -10.93 8.99 -2.73
N ALA A 22 -11.02 7.92 -1.94
CA ALA A 22 -9.88 7.06 -1.66
C ALA A 22 -9.47 6.25 -2.89
N GLY A 23 -10.42 5.63 -3.58
CA GLY A 23 -10.18 4.91 -4.83
C GLY A 23 -9.58 5.80 -5.92
N PHE A 24 -10.04 7.05 -6.03
CA PHE A 24 -9.46 8.01 -6.98
C PHE A 24 -8.01 8.35 -6.62
N ALA A 25 -7.69 8.60 -5.35
CA ALA A 25 -6.31 8.85 -4.92
C ALA A 25 -5.39 7.63 -5.16
N TRP A 26 -5.91 6.42 -4.93
CA TRP A 26 -5.18 5.18 -5.18
C TRP A 26 -4.76 5.00 -6.64
N GLU A 27 -5.57 5.46 -7.60
CA GLU A 27 -5.24 5.41 -9.02
C GLU A 27 -3.97 6.21 -9.37
N PHE A 28 -3.66 7.28 -8.63
CA PHE A 28 -2.42 8.06 -8.81
C PHE A 28 -1.21 7.30 -8.26
N LEU A 29 -1.36 6.70 -7.08
CA LEU A 29 -0.28 5.95 -6.43
C LEU A 29 0.13 4.74 -7.28
N ARG A 30 -0.82 3.90 -7.69
CA ARG A 30 -0.51 2.67 -8.46
C ARG A 30 0.11 2.91 -9.84
N ARG A 31 -0.02 4.13 -10.39
CA ARG A 31 0.56 4.55 -11.68
C ARG A 31 1.88 5.30 -11.52
N ASN A 32 2.26 5.68 -10.31
CA ASN A 32 3.52 6.36 -10.04
C ASN A 32 4.65 5.31 -9.95
N PRO A 33 5.69 5.38 -10.80
CA PRO A 33 6.79 4.41 -10.77
C PRO A 33 7.56 4.44 -9.44
N ALA A 34 7.78 5.60 -8.84
CA ALA A 34 8.48 5.71 -7.56
C ALA A 34 7.69 5.06 -6.41
N TYR A 35 6.36 5.21 -6.41
CA TYR A 35 5.53 4.51 -5.41
C TYR A 35 5.63 2.99 -5.56
N ARG A 36 5.67 2.50 -6.80
CA ARG A 36 5.79 1.07 -7.07
C ARG A 36 7.12 0.52 -6.59
N GLU A 37 8.21 1.23 -6.85
CA GLU A 37 9.55 0.87 -6.37
C GLU A 37 9.59 0.82 -4.83
N ASP A 38 9.13 1.89 -4.15
CA ASP A 38 9.06 1.94 -2.68
C ASP A 38 8.18 0.81 -2.09
N TYR A 39 7.06 0.51 -2.75
CA TYR A 39 6.14 -0.54 -2.32
C TYR A 39 6.71 -1.94 -2.56
N ASP A 40 7.36 -2.18 -3.70
CA ASP A 40 7.97 -3.47 -4.04
C ASP A 40 9.13 -3.76 -3.08
N GLU A 41 9.99 -2.78 -2.77
CA GLU A 41 11.07 -2.92 -1.76
C GLU A 41 10.51 -3.29 -0.38
N LEU A 42 9.42 -2.64 0.05
CA LEU A 42 8.74 -2.95 1.31
C LEU A 42 8.03 -4.32 1.30
N ALA A 43 7.61 -4.80 0.13
CA ALA A 43 6.83 -6.02 -0.02
C ALA A 43 7.70 -7.29 -0.15
N GLU A 44 8.87 -7.20 -0.80
CA GLU A 44 9.75 -8.34 -1.06
C GLU A 44 10.50 -8.81 0.18
N ASP A 45 11.07 -7.90 0.97
CA ASP A 45 11.80 -8.29 2.18
C ASP A 45 11.66 -7.24 3.29
N PRO A 46 10.59 -7.26 4.10
CA PRO A 46 10.33 -6.22 5.10
C PRO A 46 11.37 -6.18 6.24
N ASP A 47 12.16 -7.24 6.41
CA ASP A 47 13.18 -7.34 7.47
C ASP A 47 14.57 -6.88 6.96
N GLU A 48 14.89 -7.05 5.68
CA GLU A 48 16.11 -6.50 5.03
C GLU A 48 15.88 -5.13 4.36
N SER A 49 14.64 -4.77 4.04
CA SER A 49 14.31 -3.48 3.44
C SER A 49 14.74 -2.37 4.39
N GLY A 50 15.56 -1.44 3.89
CA GLY A 50 15.94 -0.24 4.65
C GLY A 50 14.76 0.70 4.92
N LEU A 51 13.58 0.36 4.39
CA LEU A 51 12.36 1.15 4.43
C LEU A 51 11.34 0.52 5.38
N SER A 52 10.93 1.28 6.40
CA SER A 52 9.79 0.90 7.23
C SER A 52 8.47 1.28 6.56
N SER A 53 7.41 0.54 6.85
CA SER A 53 6.06 0.88 6.39
C SER A 53 5.61 2.28 6.86
N GLU A 54 6.12 2.77 7.99
CA GLU A 54 5.88 4.14 8.46
C GLU A 54 6.60 5.19 7.61
N THR A 55 7.84 4.93 7.18
CA THR A 55 8.59 5.83 6.29
C THR A 55 7.94 5.91 4.91
N VAL A 56 7.62 4.77 4.30
CA VAL A 56 6.89 4.73 3.01
C VAL A 56 5.52 5.38 3.17
N GLY A 57 4.82 5.12 4.27
CA GLY A 57 3.55 5.75 4.59
C GLY A 57 3.66 7.28 4.64
N GLY A 58 4.66 7.81 5.35
CA GLY A 58 4.92 9.25 5.46
C GLY A 58 5.22 9.91 4.12
N ASN A 59 6.00 9.27 3.26
CA ASN A 59 6.34 9.78 1.92
C ASN A 59 5.12 9.91 1.00
N TRP A 60 4.16 8.99 1.12
CA TRP A 60 2.99 8.90 0.25
C TRP A 60 1.68 9.36 0.89
N GLY A 61 1.71 9.79 2.16
CA GLY A 61 0.52 10.16 2.93
C GLY A 61 -0.41 8.97 3.25
N LEU A 62 0.16 7.77 3.34
CA LEU A 62 -0.54 6.52 3.64
C LEU A 62 -0.33 6.09 5.09
N SER A 63 -1.26 5.30 5.59
CA SER A 63 -1.11 4.58 6.86
C SER A 63 -1.36 3.11 6.61
N PHE A 64 -0.30 2.30 6.72
CA PHE A 64 -0.40 0.86 6.61
C PHE A 64 -0.87 0.28 7.95
N ARG A 65 -1.68 -0.78 7.92
CA ARG A 65 -1.93 -1.52 9.15
C ARG A 65 -0.63 -2.23 9.55
N PRO A 66 -0.18 -2.13 10.81
CA PRO A 66 0.91 -2.94 11.29
C PRO A 66 0.56 -4.41 11.07
N ARG A 67 1.44 -5.16 10.41
CA ARG A 67 1.28 -6.61 10.30
C ARG A 67 1.28 -7.15 11.73
N SER A 68 0.30 -7.98 12.07
CA SER A 68 0.30 -8.70 13.34
C SER A 68 1.57 -9.54 13.40
N GLY A 69 2.55 -9.10 14.20
CA GLY A 69 3.75 -9.88 14.51
C GLY A 69 3.37 -11.23 15.14
N PRO A 70 4.32 -12.18 15.26
CA PRO A 70 4.05 -13.44 15.91
C PRO A 70 3.39 -13.18 17.26
N ARG A 71 2.20 -13.76 17.46
CA ARG A 71 1.45 -13.62 18.71
C ARG A 71 2.41 -13.93 19.85
N CYS A 72 2.62 -12.98 20.76
CA CYS A 72 3.42 -13.21 21.94
C CYS A 72 2.76 -14.32 22.78
N VAL A 73 3.23 -15.55 22.61
CA VAL A 73 2.86 -16.71 23.43
C VAL A 73 3.68 -16.67 24.73
N SER A 74 3.53 -15.60 25.51
CA SER A 74 3.99 -15.57 26.89
C SER A 74 2.96 -14.92 27.80
N CYS A 75 1.75 -15.47 27.76
CA CYS A 75 0.88 -15.49 28.92
C CYS A 75 0.74 -16.95 29.36
N ALA A 76 1.87 -17.60 29.65
CA ALA A 76 1.86 -18.82 30.44
C ALA A 76 1.53 -18.39 31.87
N GLY A 77 0.28 -18.57 32.26
CA GLY A 77 -0.22 -18.25 33.59
C GLY A 77 0.59 -19.01 34.65
N ILE A 78 1.26 -18.25 35.51
CA ILE A 78 1.57 -18.72 36.86
C ILE A 78 0.30 -18.45 37.67
N MET A 79 -0.50 -19.51 37.85
CA MET A 79 -1.39 -19.60 39.01
C MET A 79 -0.64 -20.46 40.03
N ALA A 80 -0.08 -19.77 41.04
CA ALA A 80 0.59 -20.38 42.19
C ALA A 80 -0.48 -21.05 43.12
N PRO A 81 -0.05 -21.91 44.07
CA PRO A 81 -0.81 -23.05 44.60
C PRO A 81 -2.00 -22.69 45.51
#